data_AF-A0A1Y3QZY4-F1
#
_entry.id   AF-A0A1Y3QZY4-F1
#
_cell.length_a   1.000
_cell.length_b   1.000
_cell.length_c   1.000
_cell.angle_alpha   90.00
_cell.angle_beta   90.00
_cell.angle_gamma   90.00
#
_symmetry.space_group_name_H-M   'P 1'
#
loop_
_entity.id
_entity.type
_entity.pdbx_description
1 polymer ?
#
loop_
_entity_poly.entity_id
_entity_poly.type
_entity_poly.pdbx_seq_one_letter_code
_entity_poly.pdbx_strand_id
1 'polypeptide(L)' 'MFNYVKESYNELVNKVTWPTFPQLQNSTIVVMVASVIFAVVVLAMDLSFENLMAVIYKVLGGFGR' A
#
# COMPACT_ATOMS: atom_id res chain seq x y z
N MET A 1 2.88 -7.63 -38.06
CA MET A 1 2.17 -7.43 -36.77
C MET A 1 2.06 -8.73 -35.97
N PHE A 2 1.42 -9.79 -36.50
CA PHE A 2 1.27 -11.08 -35.79
C PHE A 2 2.60 -11.73 -35.35
N ASN A 3 3.64 -11.65 -36.19
CA ASN A 3 4.95 -12.20 -35.83
C ASN A 3 5.62 -11.45 -34.67
N TYR A 4 5.45 -10.13 -34.56
CA TYR A 4 6.02 -9.32 -33.47
C TYR A 4 5.40 -9.65 -32.11
N VAL A 5 4.08 -9.87 -32.07
CA VAL A 5 3.39 -10.30 -30.84
C VAL A 5 3.83 -11.70 -30.43
N LYS A 6 4.07 -12.58 -31.41
CA LYS A 6 4.53 -13.95 -31.17
C LYS A 6 5.99 -14.00 -30.68
N GLU A 7 6.87 -13.18 -31.26
CA GLU A 7 8.25 -12.99 -30.83
C GLU A 7 8.29 -12.41 -29.41
N SER A 8 7.51 -11.36 -29.13
CA SER A 8 7.42 -10.73 -27.81
C SER A 8 6.87 -11.68 -26.75
N TYR A 9 5.93 -12.56 -27.11
CA TYR A 9 5.40 -13.57 -26.19
C TYR A 9 6.45 -14.64 -25.88
N ASN A 10 7.22 -15.06 -26.89
CA ASN A 10 8.28 -16.03 -26.71
C ASN A 10 9.45 -15.45 -25.89
N GLU A 11 9.75 -14.16 -26.03
CA GLU A 11 10.73 -13.43 -25.21
C GLU A 11 10.25 -13.23 -23.77
N LEU A 12 9.01 -12.81 -23.56
CA LEU A 12 8.47 -12.62 -22.19
C LEU A 12 8.35 -13.93 -21.42
N VAL A 13 8.14 -15.06 -22.09
CA VAL A 13 8.02 -16.38 -21.44
C VAL A 13 9.39 -17.04 -21.24
N ASN A 14 10.33 -16.91 -22.17
CA ASN A 14 11.66 -17.56 -22.07
C ASN A 14 12.74 -16.67 -21.43
N LYS A 15 12.58 -15.34 -21.42
CA LYS A 15 13.57 -14.36 -20.93
C LYS A 15 13.17 -13.66 -19.63
N VAL A 16 11.94 -13.85 -19.15
CA VAL A 16 11.51 -13.35 -17.85
C VAL A 16 11.19 -14.56 -16.99
N THR A 17 12.00 -14.78 -15.96
CA THR A 17 11.78 -15.82 -14.96
C THR A 17 10.53 -15.48 -14.16
N TRP A 18 9.36 -15.85 -14.69
CA TRP A 18 8.12 -15.86 -13.92
C TRP A 18 8.35 -16.75 -12.70
N PRO A 19 8.27 -16.21 -11.47
CA PRO A 19 8.48 -17.01 -10.29
C PRO A 19 7.41 -18.09 -10.23
N THR A 20 7.80 -19.27 -9.76
CA THR A 20 6.82 -20.34 -9.51
C THR A 20 5.72 -19.84 -8.57
N PHE A 21 4.48 -20.30 -8.74
CA PHE A 21 3.33 -19.91 -7.91
C PHE A 21 3.60 -19.89 -6.38
N PRO A 22 4.39 -20.82 -5.80
CA PRO A 22 4.74 -20.77 -4.37
C PRO A 22 5.60 -19.56 -3.98
N GLN A 23 6.50 -19.10 -4.86
CA GLN A 23 7.33 -17.92 -4.61
C GLN A 23 6.52 -16.63 -4.70
N LEU A 24 5.54 -16.57 -5.61
CA LEU A 24 4.61 -15.44 -5.70
C LEU A 24 3.78 -15.31 -4.41
N GLN A 25 3.28 -16.42 -3.86
CA GLN A 25 2.54 -16.39 -2.59
C GLN A 25 3.41 -15.88 -1.44
N ASN A 26 4.67 -16.29 -1.35
CA ASN A 26 5.57 -15.78 -0.30
C ASN A 26 5.75 -14.26 -0.40
N SER A 27 5.97 -13.73 -1.61
CA SER A 27 6.04 -12.28 -1.84
C SER A 27 4.70 -11.59 -1.53
N THR A 28 3.56 -12.20 -1.83
CA THR A 28 2.24 -11.65 -1.47
C THR A 28 2.02 -11.59 0.03
N ILE A 29 2.47 -12.60 0.79
CA ILE A 29 2.35 -12.62 2.25
C ILE A 29 3.15 -11.46 2.86
N VAL A 30 4.37 -11.22 2.38
CA VAL A 30 5.19 -10.08 2.85
C VAL A 30 4.48 -8.76 2.59
N VAL A 31 3.90 -8.56 1.40
CA VAL A 31 3.16 -7.33 1.06
C VAL A 31 1.89 -7.19 1.91
N MET A 32 1.19 -8.29 2.18
CA MET A 32 0.00 -8.30 3.03
C MET A 32 0.34 -7.91 4.48
N VAL A 33 1.46 -8.37 5.02
CA VAL A 33 1.91 -7.95 6.37
C VAL A 33 2.32 -6.47 6.36
N ALA A 34 3.02 -6.01 5.32
CA ALA A 34 3.40 -4.61 5.19
C ALA A 34 2.18 -3.68 5.14
N SER A 35 1.11 -4.04 4.40
CA SER A 35 -0.11 -3.24 4.32
C SER A 35 -0.86 -3.15 5.65
N VAL A 36 -0.85 -4.23 6.46
CA VAL A 36 -1.41 -4.21 7.83
C VAL A 36 -0.65 -3.24 8.72
N ILE A 37 0.69 -3.19 8.63
CA ILE A 37 1.49 -2.24 9.40
C ILE A 37 1.15 -0.79 8.99
N PHE A 38 1.06 -0.51 7.68
CA PHE A 38 0.64 0.81 7.21
C PHE A 38 -0.77 1.18 7.70
N ALA A 39 -1.71 0.25 7.71
CA ALA A 39 -3.06 0.49 8.23
C ALA A 39 -3.04 0.91 9.71
N VAL A 40 -2.22 0.25 10.55
CA VAL A 40 -2.07 0.62 11.97
C VAL A 40 -1.46 2.01 12.13
N VAL A 41 -0.46 2.35 11.33
CA VAL A 41 0.18 3.68 11.36
C VAL A 41 -0.78 4.78 10.96
N VAL A 42 -1.55 4.58 9.89
CA VAL A 42 -2.57 5.55 9.45
C VAL A 42 -3.65 5.71 10.51
N LEU A 43 -4.11 4.62 11.12
CA LEU A 43 -5.09 4.68 12.21
C LEU A 43 -4.56 5.49 13.41
N ALA A 44 -3.30 5.29 13.80
CA ALA A 44 -2.68 6.08 14.87
C ALA A 44 -2.58 7.57 14.50
N MET A 45 -2.28 7.87 13.24
CA MET A 45 -2.22 9.23 12.72
C MET A 45 -3.60 9.89 12.78
N ASP A 46 -4.65 9.23 12.28
CA ASP A 46 -6.02 9.74 12.26
C ASP A 46 -6.50 10.07 13.68
N LEU A 47 -6.29 9.16 14.63
CA LEU A 47 -6.64 9.39 16.04
C LEU A 47 -5.86 10.54 16.66
N SER A 48 -4.56 10.67 16.33
CA SER A 48 -3.75 11.77 16.86
C SER A 48 -4.24 13.13 16.36
N PHE A 49 -4.60 13.23 15.08
CA PHE A 49 -5.08 14.46 14.48
C PHE A 49 -6.48 14.85 14.94
N GLU A 50 -7.39 13.89 15.11
CA GLU A 50 -8.73 14.14 15.65
C GLU A 50 -8.64 14.74 17.07
N ASN A 51 -7.84 14.12 17.93
CA ASN A 51 -7.65 14.59 19.30
C ASN A 51 -6.97 15.97 19.34
N LEU A 52 -5.96 16.20 18.49
CA LEU A 52 -5.28 17.50 18.41
C LEU A 52 -6.24 18.60 17.97
N MET A 53 -7.05 18.36 16.94
CA MET A 53 -8.03 19.32 16.44
C MET A 53 -9.10 19.61 17.49
N ALA A 54 -9.62 18.59 18.17
CA ALA A 54 -10.59 18.78 19.26
C ALA A 54 -10.03 19.68 20.38
N VAL A 55 -8.75 19.52 20.74
CA VAL A 55 -8.08 20.38 21.72
C VAL A 55 -7.93 21.81 21.19
N ILE A 56 -7.47 21.98 19.96
CA ILE A 56 -7.31 23.30 19.34
C ILE A 56 -8.65 24.05 19.28
N TYR A 57 -9.71 23.39 18.81
CA TYR A 57 -11.05 23.98 18.74
C TYR A 57 -11.59 24.33 20.13
N LYS A 58 -11.36 23.47 21.14
CA LYS A 58 -11.78 23.75 22.53
C LYS A 58 -11.05 24.96 23.12
N VAL A 59 -9.75 25.09 22.87
CA VAL A 59 -8.94 26.21 23.37
C VAL A 59 -9.30 27.52 22.66
N LEU A 60 -9.43 27.51 21.33
CA LEU A 60 -9.81 28.70 20.55
C LEU A 60 -11.26 29.13 20.82
N GLY A 61 -12.20 28.17 20.86
CA GLY A 61 -13.61 28.46 21.13
C GLY A 61 -13.87 28.93 22.56
N GLY A 62 -13.03 28.54 23.52
CA GLY A 62 -13.07 29.03 24.90
C GLY A 62 -12.51 30.44 25.09
N PHE A 63 -11.64 30.91 24.18
CA PHE A 63 -11.03 32.23 24.24
C PHE A 63 -11.89 33.33 23.60
N GLY A 64 -12.82 32.97 22.71
CA GLY A 64 -13.74 33.89 22.03
C GLY A 64 -15.03 34.23 22.78
N ARG A 65 -15.12 33.89 24.08
CA ARG A 65 -16.20 34.30 24.99
C ARG A 65 -15.65 35.14 26.13
#